data_AF-A0A0L9UW13-F1
#
_entry.id   AF-A0A0L9UW13-F1
#
_cell.length_a   1.000
_cell.length_b   1.000
_cell.length_c   1.000
_cell.angle_alpha   90.00
_cell.angle_beta   90.00
_cell.angle_gamma   90.00
#
_symmetry.space_group_name_H-M   'P 1'
#
loop_
_entity.id
_entity.type
_entity.pdbx_description
1 polymer ?
#
loop_
_entity_poly.entity_id
_entity_poly.type
_entity_poly.pdbx_seq_one_letter_code
_entity_poly.pdbx_strand_id
1 'polypeptide(L)'
;MHCSMEKLDAVMGFWVGRLGWDRSTLIAYPSLFLFSLEKRALVLQQLLSRGLVKKDASFVTPFVKSDEGFLKKYVRSFTEETPWLLELYQKGQGAS
;
A
#
# COMPACT_ATOMS: atom_id res chain seq x y z
N MET A 1 -14.18 14.27 -5.50
CA MET A 1 -12.92 13.65 -5.99
C MET A 1 -12.77 13.99 -7.46
N HIS A 2 -11.63 14.51 -7.88
CA HIS A 2 -11.29 14.64 -9.30
C HIS A 2 -10.02 13.81 -9.53
N CYS A 3 -10.16 12.59 -10.05
CA CYS A 3 -9.05 11.77 -10.52
C CYS A 3 -9.08 11.80 -12.05
N SER A 4 -7.94 12.03 -12.69
CA SER A 4 -7.85 11.85 -14.15
C SER A 4 -7.98 10.36 -14.49
N MET A 5 -8.37 10.07 -15.73
CA MET A 5 -8.49 8.71 -16.21
C MET A 5 -7.14 7.98 -16.15
N GLU A 6 -6.02 8.67 -16.39
CA GLU A 6 -4.68 8.09 -16.26
C GLU A 6 -4.37 7.67 -14.82
N LYS A 7 -4.77 8.50 -13.84
CA LYS A 7 -4.60 8.15 -12.42
C LYS A 7 -5.46 6.94 -12.04
N LEU A 8 -6.68 6.85 -12.58
CA LEU A 8 -7.55 5.69 -12.37
C LEU A 8 -6.93 4.42 -12.96
N ASP A 9 -6.42 4.48 -14.19
CA ASP A 9 -5.79 3.34 -14.85
C ASP A 9 -4.50 2.89 -14.15
N ALA A 10 -3.66 3.83 -13.71
CA ALA A 10 -2.45 3.52 -12.95
C ALA A 10 -2.79 2.81 -11.63
N VAL A 11 -3.79 3.33 -10.91
CA VAL A 11 -4.27 2.74 -9.66
C VAL A 11 -4.87 1.35 -9.94
N MET A 12 -5.79 1.22 -10.90
CA MET A 12 -6.38 -0.08 -11.26
C MET A 12 -5.33 -1.12 -11.69
N GLY A 13 -4.37 -0.74 -12.54
CA GLY A 13 -3.29 -1.62 -13.00
C GLY A 13 -2.40 -2.08 -11.85
N PHE A 14 -2.13 -1.20 -10.89
CA PHE A 14 -1.35 -1.56 -9.70
C PHE A 14 -2.14 -2.48 -8.75
N TRP A 15 -3.34 -2.09 -8.33
CA TRP A 15 -4.09 -2.87 -7.33
C TRP A 15 -4.66 -4.17 -7.87
N VAL A 16 -5.36 -4.11 -9.01
CA VAL A 16 -6.00 -5.28 -9.60
C VAL A 16 -4.95 -6.12 -10.32
N GLY A 17 -4.12 -5.50 -11.16
CA GLY A 17 -3.13 -6.21 -11.96
C GLY A 17 -1.96 -6.78 -11.16
N ARG A 18 -1.28 -5.94 -10.35
CA ARG A 18 -0.07 -6.34 -9.63
C ARG A 18 -0.34 -7.01 -8.28
N LEU A 19 -1.33 -6.52 -7.52
CA LEU A 19 -1.65 -7.07 -6.19
C LEU A 19 -2.81 -8.08 -6.21
N GLY A 20 -3.47 -8.26 -7.35
CA GLY A 20 -4.58 -9.20 -7.52
C GLY A 20 -5.82 -8.84 -6.71
N TRP A 21 -6.07 -7.55 -6.47
CA TRP A 21 -7.23 -7.10 -5.70
C TRP A 21 -8.51 -7.22 -6.51
N ASP A 22 -9.61 -7.49 -5.80
CA ASP A 22 -10.92 -7.46 -6.42
C ASP A 22 -11.39 -6.02 -6.66
N ARG A 23 -11.99 -5.78 -7.82
CA ARG A 23 -12.48 -4.45 -8.21
C ARG A 23 -13.52 -3.92 -7.22
N SER A 24 -14.36 -4.79 -6.63
CA SER A 24 -15.36 -4.39 -5.63
C SER A 24 -14.72 -3.80 -4.36
N THR A 25 -13.52 -4.25 -4.00
CA THR A 25 -12.79 -3.69 -2.86
C THR A 25 -12.36 -2.25 -3.12
N LEU A 26 -11.93 -1.93 -4.34
CA LEU A 26 -11.57 -0.55 -4.70
C LEU A 26 -12.79 0.38 -4.71
N ILE A 27 -13.94 -0.13 -5.19
CA ILE A 27 -15.20 0.61 -5.20
C ILE A 27 -15.68 0.89 -3.77
N ALA A 28 -15.55 -0.07 -2.85
CA ALA A 28 -15.93 0.07 -1.45
C ALA A 28 -15.03 1.06 -0.68
N TYR A 29 -13.79 1.29 -1.15
CA TYR A 29 -12.82 2.16 -0.47
C TYR A 29 -12.20 3.18 -1.44
N PRO A 30 -12.97 4.21 -1.88
CA PRO A 30 -12.49 5.23 -2.81
C PRO A 30 -11.31 6.07 -2.29
N SER A 31 -11.07 6.05 -0.97
CA SER A 31 -9.89 6.67 -0.35
C SER A 31 -8.57 6.04 -0.83
N LEU A 32 -8.60 4.78 -1.32
CA LEU A 32 -7.49 4.12 -2.01
C LEU A 32 -7.15 4.74 -3.38
N PHE A 33 -7.81 5.83 -3.80
CA PHE A 33 -7.39 6.61 -4.97
C PHE A 33 -6.73 7.95 -4.58
N LEU A 34 -6.78 8.33 -3.29
CA LEU A 34 -6.32 9.62 -2.78
C LEU A 34 -4.90 9.60 -2.22
N PHE A 35 -4.43 8.48 -1.69
CA PHE A 35 -3.13 8.42 -1.00
C PHE A 35 -1.96 8.29 -2.00
N SER A 36 -0.76 8.71 -1.57
CA SER A 36 0.52 8.39 -2.21
C SER A 36 0.88 6.91 -2.00
N LEU A 37 0.04 6.06 -2.58
CA LEU A 37 -0.09 4.64 -2.25
C LEU A 37 1.11 3.81 -2.65
N GLU A 38 1.97 4.32 -3.52
CA GLU A 38 3.14 3.60 -3.98
C GLU A 38 4.01 3.16 -2.80
N LYS A 39 4.36 4.05 -1.87
CA LYS A 39 5.26 3.68 -0.76
C LYS A 39 4.67 2.61 0.17
N ARG A 40 3.41 2.77 0.56
CA ARG A 40 2.74 1.83 1.49
C ARG A 40 2.43 0.52 0.81
N ALA A 41 2.05 0.57 -0.46
CA ALA A 41 1.74 -0.63 -1.21
C ALA A 41 2.99 -1.41 -1.61
N LEU A 42 4.13 -0.78 -1.85
CA LEU A 42 5.41 -1.46 -2.04
C LEU A 42 5.82 -2.23 -0.78
N VAL A 43 5.72 -1.60 0.40
CA VAL A 43 5.96 -2.26 1.69
C VAL A 43 5.03 -3.46 1.87
N LEU A 44 3.73 -3.30 1.63
CA LEU A 44 2.78 -4.41 1.76
C LEU A 44 2.99 -5.51 0.73
N GLN A 45 3.37 -5.16 -0.50
CA GLN A 45 3.71 -6.14 -1.54
C GLN A 45 4.85 -7.04 -1.07
N GLN A 46 5.87 -6.45 -0.45
CA GLN A 46 7.02 -7.20 0.07
C GLN A 46 6.70 -8.04 1.31
N LEU A 47 5.86 -7.53 2.21
CA LEU A 47 5.39 -8.32 3.34
C LEU A 47 4.55 -9.52 2.86
N LEU A 48 3.71 -9.32 1.84
CA LEU A 48 2.89 -10.38 1.27
C LEU A 48 3.71 -11.43 0.53
N SER A 49 4.69 -11.01 -0.28
CA SER A 49 5.54 -11.95 -1.03
C SER A 49 6.38 -12.83 -0.11
N ARG A 50 6.70 -12.34 1.09
CA ARG A 50 7.43 -13.07 2.14
C ARG A 50 6.51 -13.84 3.11
N GLY A 51 5.20 -13.72 2.95
CA GLY A 51 4.23 -14.36 3.86
C GLY A 51 4.18 -13.76 5.27
N LEU A 52 4.76 -12.58 5.48
CA LEU A 52 4.81 -11.88 6.76
C LEU A 52 3.46 -11.25 7.15
N VAL A 53 2.60 -11.02 6.17
CA VAL A 53 1.20 -10.61 6.36
C VAL A 53 0.28 -11.43 5.47
N LYS A 54 -0.97 -11.61 5.89
CA LYS A 54 -1.97 -12.37 5.14
C LYS A 54 -2.82 -11.48 4.26
N LYS A 55 -3.39 -12.09 3.21
CA LYS A 55 -4.33 -11.40 2.34
C LYS A 55 -5.75 -11.37 2.97
N ASP A 56 -6.07 -10.42 3.86
CA ASP A 56 -7.35 -10.39 4.61
C ASP A 56 -8.14 -9.06 4.51
N ALA A 57 -9.37 -9.03 5.05
CA ALA A 57 -10.24 -7.85 5.02
C ALA A 57 -9.66 -6.61 5.75
N SER A 58 -8.56 -6.74 6.49
CA SER A 58 -7.90 -5.62 7.15
C SER A 58 -7.02 -4.78 6.21
N PHE A 59 -6.90 -5.13 4.92
CA PHE A 59 -6.00 -4.44 3.97
C PHE A 59 -6.21 -2.96 3.74
N VAL A 60 -7.39 -2.43 3.99
CA VAL A 60 -7.63 -0.98 3.92
C VAL A 60 -6.95 -0.27 5.08
N THR A 61 -6.85 -0.95 6.22
CA THR A 61 -6.29 -0.44 7.47
C THR A 61 -4.89 0.16 7.30
N PRO A 62 -3.92 -0.50 6.63
CA PRO A 62 -2.63 0.11 6.30
C PRO A 62 -2.73 1.48 5.60
N PHE A 63 -3.71 1.67 4.73
CA PHE A 63 -3.83 2.88 3.93
C PHE A 63 -4.52 4.03 4.65
N VAL A 64 -5.38 3.73 5.63
CA VAL A 64 -6.06 4.75 6.45
C VAL A 64 -5.31 5.13 7.73
N LYS A 65 -4.18 4.48 8.05
CA LYS A 65 -3.33 4.86 9.20
C LYS A 65 -2.55 6.15 8.96
N SER A 66 -2.18 6.83 10.04
CA SER A 66 -1.12 7.86 9.99
C SER A 66 0.21 7.26 9.57
N ASP A 67 1.14 8.08 9.06
CA ASP A 67 2.48 7.62 8.66
C ASP A 67 3.19 6.89 9.80
N GLU A 68 3.17 7.45 11.02
CA GLU A 68 3.76 6.82 12.19
C GLU A 68 3.04 5.52 12.58
N GLY A 69 1.71 5.49 12.49
CA GLY A 69 0.93 4.28 12.74
C GLY A 69 1.21 3.17 11.73
N PHE A 70 1.48 3.53 10.47
CA PHE A 70 1.89 2.60 9.44
C PHE A 70 3.30 2.07 9.71
N LEU A 71 4.28 2.94 9.94
CA LEU A 71 5.66 2.57 10.23
C LEU A 71 5.76 1.65 11.45
N LYS A 72 5.03 1.95 12.53
CA LYS A 72 5.03 1.13 13.74
C LYS A 72 4.50 -0.30 13.48
N LYS A 73 3.44 -0.45 12.69
CA LYS A 73 2.73 -1.73 12.50
C LYS A 73 3.20 -2.56 11.30
N TYR A 74 3.74 -1.93 10.27
CA TYR A 74 4.08 -2.61 9.01
C TYR A 74 5.56 -2.49 8.65
N VAL A 75 6.36 -1.75 9.43
CA VAL A 75 7.80 -1.65 9.20
C VAL A 75 8.53 -2.14 10.45
N ARG A 76 8.41 -1.42 11.56
CA ARG A 76 9.18 -1.66 12.79
C ARG A 76 8.76 -2.92 13.58
N SER A 77 7.61 -3.51 13.26
CA SER A 77 7.18 -4.79 13.84
C SER A 77 7.92 -6.01 13.28
N PHE A 78 8.57 -5.84 12.13
CA PHE A 78 9.35 -6.87 11.44
C PHE A 78 10.83 -6.54 11.64
N THR A 79 11.36 -6.86 12.81
CA THR A 79 12.68 -6.35 13.27
C THR A 79 13.80 -6.70 12.30
N GLU A 80 13.79 -7.90 11.71
CA GLU A 80 14.81 -8.36 10.77
C GLU A 80 14.72 -7.62 9.42
N GLU A 81 13.51 -7.35 8.95
CA GLU A 81 13.24 -6.69 7.67
C GLU A 81 13.19 -5.16 7.78
N THR A 82 13.14 -4.61 9.00
CA THR A 82 12.92 -3.18 9.28
C THR A 82 13.86 -2.26 8.47
N PRO A 83 15.19 -2.50 8.41
CA PRO A 83 16.09 -1.61 7.65
C PRO A 83 15.68 -1.49 6.19
N TRP A 84 15.35 -2.61 5.57
CA TRP A 84 14.98 -2.68 4.15
C TRP A 84 13.55 -2.15 3.89
N LEU A 85 12.59 -2.47 4.76
CA LEU A 85 11.22 -1.95 4.65
C LEU A 85 11.18 -0.42 4.83
N LEU A 86 12.05 0.13 5.69
CA LEU A 86 12.17 1.57 5.89
C LEU A 86 12.77 2.26 4.66
N GLU A 87 13.80 1.68 4.06
CA GLU A 87 14.39 2.16 2.80
C GLU A 87 13.34 2.18 1.68
N LEU A 88 12.56 1.11 1.54
CA LEU A 88 11.49 1.00 0.55
C LEU A 88 10.40 2.07 0.75
N TYR A 89 10.02 2.32 2.01
CA TYR A 89 9.05 3.35 2.36
C TYR A 89 9.55 4.76 2.02
N GLN A 90 10.85 5.03 2.25
CA GLN A 90 11.48 6.32 1.97
C GLN A 90 11.70 6.56 0.48
N LYS A 91 12.07 5.53 -0.31
CA LYS A 91 12.20 5.66 -1.77
C LYS A 91 10.89 6.07 -2.44
N GLY A 92 9.76 5.58 -1.93
CA GLY A 92 8.44 6.02 -2.37
C GLY A 92 7.99 7.41 -1.87
N GLN A 93 8.80 8.12 -1.06
CA GLN A 93 8.55 9.53 -0.69
C GLN A 93 9.17 10.54 -1.68
N GLY A 94 10.15 10.12 -2.48
CA GLY A 94 10.88 11.00 -3.40
C GLY A 94 10.27 11.16 -4.79
N ALA A 95 9.24 10.38 -5.13
CA ALA A 95 8.45 10.53 -6.35
C ALA A 95 7.25 11.42 -6.04
N SER A 96 7.44 12.74 -6.09
CA SER A 96 6.37 13.72 -6.00
C SER A 96 6.47 14.74 -7.13
#